data_AF-A0A925MCI2-F1
#
_entry.id   AF-A0A925MCI2-F1
#
_cell.length_a   1.000
_cell.length_b   1.000
_cell.length_c   1.000
_cell.angle_alpha   90.00
_cell.angle_beta   90.00
_cell.angle_gamma   90.00
#
_symmetry.space_group_name_H-M   'P 1'
#
loop_
_entity.id
_entity.type
_entity.pdbx_description
1 polymer ?
#
loop_
_entity_poly.entity_id
_entity_poly.type
_entity_poly.pdbx_seq_one_letter_code
_entity_poly.pdbx_strand_id
1 'polypeptide(L)'
;MADVTFRDFAGAIMQGNVDAAGGVLQQLLGLPADGARIAAEHFHAQSTAQGPAFMGKAMGLRAAMASGSDAEIGALLRDCFGLADAPLATAIATLKRPA
;
A
#
# COMPACT_ATOMS: atom_id res chain seq x y z
N MET A 1 -8.50 0.81 19.27
CA MET A 1 -8.13 0.06 18.05
C MET A 1 -6.85 0.67 17.56
N ALA A 2 -5.76 -0.10 17.47
CA ALA A 2 -4.53 0.44 16.90
C ALA A 2 -4.81 0.73 15.42
N ASP A 3 -4.82 2.01 15.06
CA ASP A 3 -4.93 2.46 13.68
C ASP A 3 -3.68 1.95 12.97
N VAL A 4 -3.81 0.85 12.21
CA VAL A 4 -2.67 0.31 11.49
C VAL A 4 -2.23 1.34 10.47
N THR A 5 -0.93 1.63 10.41
CA THR A 5 -0.43 2.68 9.53
C THR A 5 0.43 2.09 8.42
N PHE A 6 0.67 2.88 7.37
CA PHE A 6 1.68 2.54 6.36
C PHE A 6 3.08 2.34 6.95
N ARG A 7 3.34 2.85 8.17
CA ARG A 7 4.61 2.59 8.88
C ARG A 7 4.68 1.13 9.34
N ASP A 8 3.58 0.60 9.85
CA ASP A 8 3.48 -0.81 10.27
C ASP A 8 3.62 -1.73 9.07
N PHE A 9 2.98 -1.37 7.95
CA PHE A 9 3.17 -2.07 6.67
C PHE A 9 4.65 -2.08 6.23
N ALA A 10 5.30 -0.92 6.19
CA ALA A 10 6.70 -0.82 5.79
C ALA A 10 7.62 -1.60 6.74
N GLY A 11 7.35 -1.57 8.05
CA GLY A 11 8.06 -2.36 9.06
C GLY A 11 7.93 -3.87 8.82
N ALA A 12 6.72 -4.36 8.51
CA ALA A 12 6.47 -5.76 8.20
C ALA A 12 7.19 -6.20 6.91
N ILE A 13 7.16 -5.38 5.86
CA ILE A 13 7.90 -5.62 4.61
C ILE A 13 9.41 -5.66 4.84
N MET A 14 9.97 -4.72 5.63
CA MET A 14 11.40 -4.71 5.95
C MET A 14 11.85 -5.95 6.76
N GLN A 15 10.95 -6.52 7.55
CA GLN A 15 11.19 -7.77 8.28
C GLN A 15 11.01 -9.02 7.39
N GLY A 16 10.63 -8.85 6.11
CA GLY A 16 10.29 -9.96 5.21
C GLY A 16 8.96 -10.64 5.55
N ASN A 17 8.13 -10.02 6.40
CA ASN A 17 6.86 -10.57 6.84
C ASN A 17 5.72 -10.06 5.95
N VAL A 18 5.60 -10.68 4.78
CA VAL A 18 4.59 -10.32 3.77
C VAL A 18 3.17 -10.62 4.25
N ASP A 19 2.97 -11.64 5.09
CA ASP A 19 1.66 -12.02 5.60
C ASP A 19 1.10 -10.94 6.56
N ALA A 20 1.93 -10.47 7.49
CA ALA A 20 1.59 -9.33 8.34
C ALA A 20 1.37 -8.04 7.53
N ALA A 21 2.18 -7.81 6.50
CA ALA A 21 2.03 -6.67 5.61
C ALA A 21 0.70 -6.71 4.83
N GLY A 22 0.29 -7.89 4.37
CA GLY A 22 -1.00 -8.13 3.72
C GLY A 22 -2.17 -7.83 4.67
N GLY A 23 -2.10 -8.28 5.93
CA GLY A 23 -3.12 -7.97 6.95
C GLY A 23 -3.27 -6.47 7.21
N VAL A 24 -2.16 -5.73 7.24
CA VAL A 24 -2.18 -4.26 7.38
C VAL A 24 -2.79 -3.59 6.14
N LEU A 25 -2.40 -4.02 4.93
CA LEU A 25 -2.99 -3.50 3.68
C LEU A 25 -4.49 -3.78 3.56
N GLN A 26 -4.93 -4.94 4.05
CA GLN A 26 -6.34 -5.31 4.07
C GLN A 26 -7.16 -4.27 4.85
N GLN A 27 -6.66 -3.86 6.01
CA GLN A 27 -7.31 -2.86 6.86
C GLN A 27 -7.19 -1.44 6.30
N LEU A 28 -6.02 -1.06 5.76
CA LEU A 28 -5.77 0.27 5.20
C LEU A 28 -6.54 0.55 3.90
N LEU A 29 -6.58 -0.42 3.00
CA LEU A 29 -7.14 -0.26 1.65
C LEU A 29 -8.52 -0.91 1.50
N GLY A 30 -9.03 -1.61 2.52
CA GLY A 30 -10.31 -2.30 2.44
C GLY A 30 -10.33 -3.42 1.39
N LEU A 31 -9.16 -3.98 1.07
CA LEU A 31 -9.01 -5.04 0.08
C LEU A 31 -9.36 -6.41 0.69
N PRO A 32 -9.75 -7.40 -0.12
CA PRO A 32 -9.83 -8.79 0.34
C PRO A 32 -8.43 -9.34 0.67
N ALA A 33 -8.37 -10.35 1.55
CA ALA A 33 -7.12 -10.97 2.02
C ALA A 33 -6.17 -11.37 0.87
N ASP A 34 -6.70 -12.06 -0.15
CA ASP A 34 -5.92 -12.44 -1.34
C ASP A 34 -5.35 -11.24 -2.09
N GLY A 35 -6.16 -10.20 -2.31
CA GLY A 35 -5.73 -8.99 -3.02
C GLY A 35 -4.70 -8.19 -2.22
N ALA A 36 -4.87 -8.11 -0.90
CA ALA A 36 -3.94 -7.43 -0.01
C ALA A 36 -2.59 -8.17 0.10
N ARG A 37 -2.62 -9.51 0.12
CA ARG A 37 -1.42 -10.34 0.09
C ARG A 37 -0.65 -10.17 -1.22
N ILE A 38 -1.33 -10.26 -2.38
CA ILE A 38 -0.70 -10.07 -3.70
C ILE A 38 -0.05 -8.68 -3.79
N ALA A 39 -0.75 -7.66 -3.30
CA ALA A 39 -0.23 -6.30 -3.21
C ALA A 39 1.03 -6.20 -2.32
N ALA A 40 1.03 -6.85 -1.16
CA ALA A 40 2.18 -6.92 -0.27
C ALA A 40 3.37 -7.67 -0.89
N GLU A 41 3.11 -8.80 -1.57
CA GLU A 41 4.12 -9.57 -2.31
C GLU A 41 4.76 -8.73 -3.41
N HIS A 42 3.95 -7.96 -4.15
CA HIS A 42 4.43 -7.09 -5.21
C HIS A 42 5.30 -5.94 -4.67
N PHE A 43 4.84 -5.30 -3.58
CA PHE A 43 5.58 -4.25 -2.91
C PHE A 43 6.91 -4.76 -2.34
N HIS A 44 6.91 -5.95 -1.71
CA HIS A 44 8.13 -6.58 -1.20
C HIS A 44 9.10 -6.88 -2.35
N ALA A 45 8.65 -7.48 -3.44
CA ALA A 45 9.48 -7.76 -4.62
C ALA A 45 10.09 -6.47 -5.22
N GLN A 46 9.28 -5.42 -5.37
CA GLN A 46 9.75 -4.11 -5.82
C GLN A 46 10.75 -3.49 -4.83
N SER A 47 10.49 -3.58 -3.53
CA SER A 47 11.37 -3.05 -2.49
C SER A 47 12.70 -3.81 -2.42
N THR A 48 12.71 -5.12 -2.67
CA THR A 48 13.94 -5.91 -2.78
C THR A 48 14.70 -5.58 -4.07
N ALA A 49 14.00 -5.41 -5.20
CA ALA A 49 14.61 -5.14 -6.50
C ALA A 49 15.18 -3.70 -6.61
N GLN A 50 14.46 -2.70 -6.10
CA GLN A 50 14.81 -1.28 -6.20
C GLN A 50 15.48 -0.74 -4.93
N GLY A 51 15.42 -1.47 -3.82
CA GLY A 51 16.11 -1.14 -2.58
C GLY A 51 15.68 0.22 -1.99
N PRO A 52 16.61 1.00 -1.41
CA PRO A 52 16.28 2.22 -0.68
C PRO A 52 15.62 3.33 -1.51
N ALA A 53 15.74 3.30 -2.84
CA ALA A 53 15.03 4.24 -3.73
C ALA A 53 13.50 4.05 -3.65
N PHE A 54 13.04 2.81 -3.51
CA PHE A 54 11.62 2.49 -3.39
C PHE A 54 11.03 2.97 -2.06
N MET A 55 11.82 2.96 -0.98
CA MET A 55 11.41 3.57 0.29
C MET A 55 11.15 5.08 0.17
N GLY A 56 11.93 5.79 -0.66
CA GLY A 56 11.65 7.18 -1.02
C GLY A 56 10.30 7.34 -1.73
N LYS A 57 9.99 6.44 -2.67
CA LYS A 57 8.71 6.41 -3.40
C LYS A 57 7.53 6.11 -2.47
N ALA A 58 7.70 5.19 -1.52
CA ALA A 58 6.70 4.87 -0.50
C ALA A 58 6.43 6.04 0.46
N MET A 59 7.44 6.84 0.81
CA MET A 59 7.24 8.10 1.52
C MET A 59 6.46 9.12 0.65
N GLY A 60 6.75 9.15 -0.65
CA GLY A 60 5.99 9.94 -1.63
C GLY A 60 4.52 9.53 -1.72
N LEU A 61 4.21 8.22 -1.67
CA LEU A 61 2.83 7.72 -1.57
C LEU A 61 2.11 8.29 -0.34
N ARG A 62 2.78 8.30 0.82
CA ARG A 62 2.20 8.86 2.05
C ARG A 62 1.89 10.36 1.92
N ALA A 63 2.77 11.12 1.24
CA ALA A 63 2.54 12.54 0.96
C ALA A 63 1.41 12.75 -0.07
N ALA A 64 1.38 11.95 -1.13
CA ALA A 64 0.33 11.98 -2.15
C ALA A 64 -1.03 11.57 -1.57
N MET A 65 -1.08 10.70 -0.57
CA MET A 65 -2.31 10.41 0.15
C MET A 65 -2.80 11.57 1.03
N ALA A 66 -1.88 12.37 1.57
CA ALA A 66 -2.21 13.48 2.45
C ALA A 66 -2.61 14.76 1.69
N SER A 67 -2.17 14.95 0.44
CA SER A 67 -2.40 16.19 -0.32
C SER A 67 -2.54 16.01 -1.83
N GLY A 68 -2.35 14.79 -2.35
CA GLY A 68 -2.41 14.50 -3.78
C GLY A 68 -3.81 14.16 -4.27
N SER A 69 -3.96 14.14 -5.59
CA SER A 69 -5.22 13.85 -6.27
C SER A 69 -5.47 12.33 -6.36
N ASP A 70 -6.74 11.92 -6.50
CA ASP A 70 -7.12 10.51 -6.70
C ASP A 70 -6.34 9.83 -7.83
N ALA A 71 -6.05 10.57 -8.89
CA ALA A 71 -5.26 10.09 -10.03
C ALA A 71 -3.80 9.80 -9.65
N GLU A 72 -3.18 10.63 -8.81
CA GLU A 72 -1.81 10.43 -8.33
C GLU A 72 -1.73 9.26 -7.35
N ILE A 73 -2.67 9.20 -6.40
CA ILE A 73 -2.81 8.07 -5.47
C ILE A 73 -3.02 6.78 -6.26
N GLY A 74 -3.90 6.80 -7.27
CA GLY A 74 -4.18 5.66 -8.12
C GLY A 74 -2.96 5.18 -8.91
N ALA A 75 -2.21 6.10 -9.51
CA ALA A 75 -0.98 5.77 -10.24
C ALA A 75 0.08 5.16 -9.31
N LEU A 76 0.26 5.72 -8.12
CA LEU A 76 1.22 5.22 -7.13
C LEU A 76 0.80 3.87 -6.56
N LEU A 77 -0.49 3.68 -6.26
CA LEU A 77 -0.99 2.39 -5.80
C LEU A 77 -0.82 1.30 -6.86
N ARG A 78 -1.08 1.62 -8.13
CA ARG A 78 -0.88 0.69 -9.24
C ARG A 78 0.59 0.33 -9.43
N ASP A 79 1.49 1.30 -9.29
CA ASP A 79 2.93 1.10 -9.43
C ASP A 79 3.55 0.36 -8.22
N CYS A 80 3.16 0.71 -7.00
CA CYS A 80 3.73 0.14 -5.78
C CYS A 80 3.13 -1.21 -5.41
N PHE A 81 1.84 -1.42 -5.68
CA PHE A 81 1.09 -2.62 -5.26
C PHE A 81 0.56 -3.46 -6.43
N GLY A 82 0.73 -3.02 -7.68
CA GLY A 82 0.27 -3.79 -8.85
C GLY A 82 -1.25 -3.93 -8.92
N LEU A 83 -2.01 -3.02 -8.29
CA LEU A 83 -3.47 -3.14 -8.22
C LEU A 83 -4.14 -2.95 -9.60
N ALA A 84 -5.01 -3.90 -9.97
CA ALA A 84 -5.91 -3.77 -11.11
C ALA A 84 -6.99 -2.69 -10.87
N ASP A 85 -7.69 -2.24 -11.93
CA ASP A 85 -8.68 -1.16 -11.86
C ASP A 85 -9.75 -1.33 -10.78
N ALA A 86 -10.30 -2.54 -10.59
CA ALA A 86 -11.33 -2.80 -9.59
C ALA A 86 -10.82 -2.66 -8.13
N PRO A 87 -9.78 -3.38 -7.68
CA PRO A 87 -9.24 -3.22 -6.33
C PRO A 87 -8.62 -1.82 -6.11
N LEU A 88 -8.11 -1.18 -7.16
CA LEU A 88 -7.61 0.19 -7.09
C LEU A 88 -8.72 1.19 -6.73
N ALA A 89 -9.89 1.09 -7.36
CA ALA A 89 -11.04 1.94 -7.04
C ALA A 89 -11.51 1.76 -5.59
N THR A 90 -11.53 0.52 -5.10
CA THR A 90 -11.85 0.20 -3.68
C THR A 90 -10.84 0.80 -2.72
N ALA A 91 -9.54 0.69 -3.03
CA ALA A 91 -8.47 1.25 -2.22
C ALA A 91 -8.59 2.78 -2.12
N ILE A 92 -8.78 3.47 -3.25
CA ILE A 92 -8.95 4.93 -3.26
C ILE A 92 -10.22 5.32 -2.48
N ALA A 93 -11.34 4.64 -2.69
CA ALA A 93 -12.58 4.94 -1.97
C ALA A 93 -12.45 4.74 -0.45
N THR A 94 -11.69 3.74 -0.01
CA THR A 94 -11.40 3.48 1.41
C THR A 94 -10.51 4.56 2.00
N LEU A 95 -9.43 4.93 1.31
CA LEU A 95 -8.50 5.97 1.75
C LEU A 95 -9.16 7.36 1.83
N LYS A 96 -10.17 7.63 1.01
CA LYS A 96 -10.92 8.89 0.99
C LYS A 96 -12.04 8.97 2.01
N ARG A 97 -12.46 7.85 2.62
CA ARG A 97 -13.41 7.92 3.72
C ARG A 97 -12.64 8.37 4.95
N PRO A 98 -12.85 9.60 5.45
CA PRO A 98 -12.41 9.90 6.80
C PRO A 98 -13.11 8.91 7.74
N ALA A 99 -12.34 8.21 8.55
CA ALA A 99 -12.86 7.45 9.68
C ALA A 99 -13.61 8.38 10.64
#